data_AF-A0ABD0BPJ3-F1
#
_entry.id   AF-A0ABD0BPJ3-F1
#
_cell.length_a   1.000
_cell.length_b   1.000
_cell.length_c   1.000
_cell.angle_alpha   90.00
_cell.angle_beta   90.00
_cell.angle_gamma   90.00
#
_symmetry.space_group_name_H-M   'P 1'
#
loop_
_entity.id
_entity.type
_entity.pdbx_description
1 polymer ?
#
loop_
_entity_poly.entity_id
_entity_poly.type
_entity_poly.pdbx_seq_one_letter_code
_entity_poly.pdbx_strand_id
1 'polypeptide(L)'
;MQSLLGFETFNRLQSEGAFKSNDPFLIRDIAVDISMNPSDWLSISYLNSENPESWDYFLYKIIKLKPAGWGVEYNKFVSYVKIASYNWKLTIPEILRKLSKHNITINELFELERNLTFKLSSLLNDVNVLLNELIPNRNTDISPFIYKTSNAFLPPIVYQLEEYGLPRMITKKIDDALNLDLDNEELTLHTILDHLKTLNYVFGLSGLIGASMIEEYIMNNFFDGVTYSQ
;
A
#
# COMPACT_ATOMS: atom_id res chain seq x y z
N MET A 1 -28.77 6.94 2.65
CA MET A 1 -27.74 6.98 3.69
C MET A 1 -28.34 6.94 5.08
N GLN A 2 -29.10 7.95 5.52
CA GLN A 2 -29.74 7.94 6.84
C GLN A 2 -30.73 6.77 7.04
N SER A 3 -31.41 6.33 5.99
CA SER A 3 -32.29 5.14 6.03
C SER A 3 -31.55 3.80 6.02
N LEU A 4 -30.27 3.77 5.63
CA LEU A 4 -29.46 2.55 5.54
C LEU A 4 -28.55 2.37 6.78
N LEU A 5 -27.84 3.43 7.18
CA LEU A 5 -26.94 3.42 8.34
C LEU A 5 -27.61 3.92 9.63
N GLY A 6 -28.74 4.63 9.52
CA GLY A 6 -29.27 5.46 10.60
C GLY A 6 -28.68 6.88 10.59
N PHE A 7 -29.46 7.86 11.07
CA PHE A 7 -29.04 9.26 11.15
C PHE A 7 -27.83 9.45 12.08
N GLU A 8 -27.85 8.82 13.26
CA GLU A 8 -26.79 8.94 14.26
C GLU A 8 -25.47 8.35 13.78
N THR A 9 -25.49 7.12 13.26
CA THR A 9 -24.30 6.43 12.72
C THR A 9 -23.65 7.22 11.59
N PHE A 10 -24.43 7.71 10.63
CA PHE A 10 -23.89 8.48 9.52
C PHE A 10 -23.20 9.77 9.98
N ASN A 11 -23.84 10.52 10.88
CA ASN A 11 -23.26 11.76 11.41
C ASN A 11 -22.01 11.49 12.24
N ARG A 12 -22.00 10.40 13.03
CA ARG A 12 -20.82 9.96 13.79
C ARG A 12 -19.64 9.69 12.84
N LEU A 13 -19.82 8.81 11.85
CA LEU A 13 -18.76 8.45 10.90
C LEU A 13 -18.22 9.66 10.12
N GLN A 14 -19.11 10.60 9.78
CA GLN A 14 -18.70 11.85 9.13
C GLN A 14 -17.89 12.74 10.08
N SER A 15 -18.30 12.88 11.34
CA SER A 15 -17.60 13.69 12.34
C SER A 15 -16.24 13.12 12.74
N GLU A 16 -16.11 11.79 12.72
CA GLU A 16 -14.87 11.07 13.01
C GLU A 16 -13.89 11.05 11.82
N GLY A 17 -14.32 11.52 10.63
CA GLY A 17 -13.50 11.45 9.42
C GLY A 17 -13.21 10.00 8.99
N ALA A 18 -14.14 9.07 9.24
CA ALA A 18 -13.96 7.65 8.95
C ALA A 18 -13.79 7.37 7.45
N PHE A 19 -14.48 8.16 6.62
CA PHE A 19 -14.38 8.07 5.15
C PHE A 19 -13.18 8.87 4.62
N LYS A 20 -12.44 8.27 3.69
CA LYS A 20 -11.37 8.90 2.93
C LYS A 20 -11.89 9.60 1.67
N SER A 21 -12.98 9.10 1.08
CA SER A 21 -13.66 9.79 -0.01
C SER A 21 -14.53 10.94 0.49
N ASN A 22 -14.44 12.07 -0.19
CA ASN A 22 -15.35 13.21 -0.01
C ASN A 22 -16.57 13.16 -0.94
N ASP A 23 -16.74 12.09 -1.72
CA ASP A 23 -17.86 11.91 -2.65
C ASP A 23 -19.05 11.20 -1.96
N PRO A 24 -20.12 11.92 -1.61
CA PRO A 24 -21.26 11.32 -0.90
C PRO A 24 -22.06 10.35 -1.77
N PHE A 25 -22.02 10.50 -3.09
CA PHE A 25 -22.69 9.58 -4.02
C PHE A 25 -21.97 8.24 -4.05
N LEU A 26 -20.64 8.25 -4.12
CA LEU A 26 -19.84 7.04 -4.03
C LEU A 26 -20.11 6.28 -2.72
N ILE A 27 -20.06 6.96 -1.57
CA ILE A 27 -20.32 6.32 -0.26
C ILE A 27 -21.74 5.71 -0.24
N ARG A 28 -22.73 6.44 -0.76
CA ARG A 28 -24.10 5.93 -0.88
C ARG A 28 -24.18 4.70 -1.75
N ASP A 29 -23.55 4.71 -2.91
CA ASP A 29 -23.64 3.62 -3.89
C ASP A 29 -22.95 2.35 -3.35
N ILE A 30 -21.84 2.50 -2.63
CA ILE A 30 -21.20 1.40 -1.88
C ILE A 30 -22.17 0.85 -0.82
N ALA A 31 -22.77 1.71 0.01
CA ALA A 31 -23.68 1.30 1.07
C ALA A 31 -24.92 0.57 0.52
N VAL A 32 -25.45 1.03 -0.62
CA VAL A 32 -26.56 0.37 -1.31
C VAL A 32 -26.15 -1.01 -1.82
N ASP A 33 -25.00 -1.13 -2.48
CA ASP A 33 -24.54 -2.44 -3.00
C ASP A 33 -24.30 -3.46 -1.88
N ILE A 34 -23.69 -3.03 -0.77
CA ILE A 34 -23.51 -3.88 0.43
C ILE A 34 -24.86 -4.32 0.99
N SER A 35 -25.82 -3.40 1.11
CA SER A 35 -27.13 -3.70 1.71
C SER A 35 -28.01 -4.59 0.83
N MET A 36 -27.91 -4.44 -0.49
CA MET A 36 -28.69 -5.24 -1.45
C MET A 36 -28.08 -6.62 -1.70
N ASN A 37 -26.75 -6.73 -1.66
CA ASN A 37 -26.01 -7.96 -1.99
C ASN A 37 -25.08 -8.41 -0.85
N PRO A 38 -25.54 -8.54 0.41
CA PRO A 38 -24.66 -8.75 1.57
C PRO A 38 -23.86 -10.07 1.48
N SER A 39 -24.44 -11.12 0.92
CA SER A 39 -23.76 -12.41 0.74
C SER A 39 -22.55 -12.33 -0.18
N ASP A 40 -22.58 -11.47 -1.20
CA ASP A 40 -21.45 -11.28 -2.11
C ASP A 40 -20.25 -10.65 -1.40
N TRP A 41 -20.50 -9.89 -0.34
CA TRP A 41 -19.48 -9.18 0.42
C TRP A 41 -18.88 -10.01 1.57
N LEU A 42 -19.51 -11.13 1.95
CA LEU A 42 -19.00 -12.02 3.01
C LEU A 42 -17.62 -12.60 2.69
N SER A 43 -17.30 -12.76 1.41
CA SER A 43 -16.05 -13.32 0.94
C SER A 43 -14.94 -12.27 0.72
N ILE A 44 -15.18 -10.99 1.03
CA ILE A 44 -14.19 -9.91 0.79
C ILE A 44 -12.86 -10.16 1.53
N SER A 45 -12.88 -10.90 2.63
CA SER A 45 -11.68 -11.31 3.37
C SER A 45 -10.72 -12.19 2.57
N TYR A 46 -11.11 -12.70 1.38
CA TYR A 46 -10.15 -13.28 0.45
C TYR A 46 -9.04 -12.30 0.02
N LEU A 47 -9.27 -10.99 0.11
CA LEU A 47 -8.22 -9.98 -0.08
C LEU A 47 -7.07 -10.15 0.94
N ASN A 48 -7.34 -10.68 2.13
CA ASN A 48 -6.30 -10.99 3.12
C ASN A 48 -5.56 -12.31 2.84
N SER A 49 -5.95 -13.06 1.80
CA SER A 49 -5.24 -14.28 1.42
C SER A 49 -3.82 -13.96 0.95
N GLU A 50 -2.85 -14.79 1.34
CA GLU A 50 -1.46 -14.71 0.83
C GLU A 50 -1.34 -15.10 -0.65
N ASN A 51 -2.40 -15.63 -1.28
CA ASN A 51 -2.43 -15.93 -2.70
C ASN A 51 -3.12 -14.80 -3.50
N PRO A 52 -2.37 -14.03 -4.32
CA PRO A 52 -2.93 -12.93 -5.11
C PRO A 52 -4.03 -13.34 -6.10
N GLU A 53 -4.05 -14.61 -6.53
CA GLU A 53 -5.10 -15.12 -7.43
C GLU A 53 -6.49 -15.13 -6.77
N SER A 54 -6.55 -15.16 -5.45
CA SER A 54 -7.83 -15.11 -4.70
C SER A 54 -8.46 -13.71 -4.70
N TRP A 55 -7.75 -12.68 -5.14
CA TRP A 55 -8.17 -11.28 -5.01
C TRP A 55 -9.02 -10.77 -6.18
N ASP A 56 -8.91 -11.40 -7.35
CA ASP A 56 -9.45 -10.92 -8.63
C ASP A 56 -10.90 -10.40 -8.53
N TYR A 57 -11.81 -11.23 -8.02
CA TYR A 57 -13.23 -10.91 -7.96
C TYR A 57 -13.49 -9.59 -7.21
N PHE A 58 -12.90 -9.43 -6.02
CA PHE A 58 -13.11 -8.25 -5.20
C PHE A 58 -12.35 -7.03 -5.72
N LEU A 59 -11.15 -7.21 -6.28
CA LEU A 59 -10.44 -6.11 -6.92
C LEU A 59 -11.28 -5.54 -8.08
N TYR A 60 -11.82 -6.38 -8.96
CA TYR A 60 -12.72 -5.92 -10.03
C TYR A 60 -14.02 -5.32 -9.49
N LYS A 61 -14.64 -5.94 -8.47
CA LYS A 61 -15.88 -5.41 -7.89
C LYS A 61 -15.65 -4.01 -7.32
N ILE A 62 -14.55 -3.80 -6.60
CA ILE A 62 -14.24 -2.55 -5.91
C ILE A 62 -13.86 -1.44 -6.90
N ILE A 63 -12.95 -1.69 -7.85
CA ILE A 63 -12.56 -0.64 -8.81
C ILE A 63 -13.71 -0.19 -9.72
N LYS A 64 -14.70 -1.07 -9.96
CA LYS A 64 -15.90 -0.73 -10.73
C LYS A 64 -16.86 0.22 -9.99
N LEU A 65 -16.77 0.32 -8.66
CA LEU A 65 -17.54 1.30 -7.87
C LEU A 65 -17.14 2.73 -8.23
N LYS A 66 -15.90 2.94 -8.66
CA LYS A 66 -15.38 4.22 -9.14
C LYS A 66 -14.79 4.05 -10.53
N PRO A 67 -15.61 4.09 -11.60
CA PRO A 67 -15.16 3.60 -12.89
C PRO A 67 -14.09 4.46 -13.58
N ALA A 68 -13.96 5.73 -13.18
CA ALA A 68 -13.04 6.69 -13.78
C ALA A 68 -11.79 6.94 -12.90
N GLY A 69 -10.69 7.33 -13.56
CA GLY A 69 -9.50 7.85 -12.89
C GLY A 69 -8.41 6.82 -12.58
N TRP A 70 -8.48 5.59 -13.11
CA TRP A 70 -7.43 4.57 -12.93
C TRP A 70 -6.25 4.68 -13.91
N GLY A 71 -6.36 5.51 -14.94
CA GLY A 71 -5.30 5.74 -15.95
C GLY A 71 -5.09 4.60 -16.94
N VAL A 72 -5.46 3.38 -16.57
CA VAL A 72 -5.34 2.16 -17.39
C VAL A 72 -6.64 1.34 -17.39
N GLU A 73 -6.69 0.32 -18.25
CA GLU A 73 -7.72 -0.71 -18.19
C GLU A 73 -7.74 -1.45 -16.84
N TYR A 74 -8.91 -1.87 -16.39
CA TYR A 74 -9.07 -2.57 -15.11
C TYR A 74 -8.24 -3.83 -15.00
N ASN A 75 -8.11 -4.60 -16.09
CA ASN A 75 -7.28 -5.80 -16.12
C ASN A 75 -5.81 -5.47 -15.80
N LYS A 76 -5.24 -4.42 -16.40
CA LYS A 76 -3.87 -3.97 -16.18
C LYS A 76 -3.69 -3.52 -14.73
N PHE A 77 -4.64 -2.77 -14.19
CA PHE A 77 -4.56 -2.33 -12.80
C PHE A 77 -4.63 -3.51 -11.82
N VAL A 78 -5.58 -4.43 -12.00
CA VAL A 78 -5.70 -5.65 -11.17
C VAL A 78 -4.43 -6.50 -11.26
N SER A 79 -3.91 -6.72 -12.47
CA SER A 79 -2.64 -7.43 -12.67
C SER A 79 -1.48 -6.73 -11.97
N TYR A 80 -1.44 -5.40 -12.01
CA TYR A 80 -0.44 -4.63 -11.27
C TYR A 80 -0.57 -4.83 -9.75
N VAL A 81 -1.76 -4.71 -9.16
CA VAL A 81 -1.98 -4.90 -7.71
C VAL A 81 -1.46 -6.27 -7.25
N LYS A 82 -1.72 -7.32 -8.04
CA LYS A 82 -1.24 -8.69 -7.76
C LYS A 82 0.28 -8.83 -7.88
N ILE A 83 0.92 -8.08 -8.76
CA ILE A 83 2.38 -8.10 -8.90
C ILE A 83 3.03 -7.22 -7.82
N ALA A 84 2.37 -6.12 -7.43
CA ALA A 84 2.83 -5.21 -6.39
C ALA A 84 3.00 -5.92 -5.03
N SER A 85 2.24 -6.97 -4.75
CA SER A 85 2.42 -7.79 -3.53
C SER A 85 3.80 -8.45 -3.41
N TYR A 86 4.62 -8.39 -4.45
CA TYR A 86 6.00 -8.85 -4.45
C TYR A 86 7.01 -7.70 -4.45
N ASN A 87 6.60 -6.45 -4.22
CA ASN A 87 7.44 -5.25 -4.32
C ASN A 87 8.68 -5.29 -3.40
N TRP A 88 8.60 -5.93 -2.24
CA TRP A 88 9.77 -6.10 -1.37
C TRP A 88 10.61 -7.34 -1.70
N LYS A 89 9.99 -8.35 -2.31
CA LYS A 89 10.64 -9.62 -2.67
C LYS A 89 11.38 -9.56 -4.01
N LEU A 90 11.01 -8.63 -4.88
CA LEU A 90 11.52 -8.52 -6.24
C LEU A 90 12.07 -7.12 -6.50
N THR A 91 13.08 -7.05 -7.35
CA THR A 91 13.62 -5.78 -7.82
C THR A 91 12.67 -5.12 -8.83
N ILE A 92 12.77 -3.79 -9.00
CA ILE A 92 11.98 -3.05 -10.01
C ILE A 92 12.13 -3.67 -11.42
N PRO A 93 13.34 -4.05 -11.91
CA PRO A 93 13.47 -4.72 -13.21
C PRO A 93 12.72 -6.05 -13.30
N GLU A 94 12.63 -6.84 -12.23
CA GLU A 94 11.89 -8.11 -12.20
C GLU A 94 10.38 -7.88 -12.19
N ILE A 95 9.92 -6.88 -11.44
CA ILE A 95 8.52 -6.42 -11.46
C ILE A 95 8.13 -5.98 -12.86
N LEU A 96 8.93 -5.13 -13.52
CA LEU A 96 8.71 -4.70 -14.90
C LEU A 96 8.70 -5.87 -15.89
N ARG A 97 9.57 -6.87 -15.70
CA ARG A 97 9.57 -8.08 -16.55
C ARG A 97 8.27 -8.85 -16.42
N LYS A 98 7.70 -8.98 -15.21
CA LYS A 98 6.40 -9.62 -14.98
C LYS A 98 5.25 -8.81 -15.60
N LEU A 99 5.31 -7.48 -15.48
CA LEU A 99 4.31 -6.55 -15.99
C LEU A 99 4.37 -6.37 -17.52
N SER A 100 5.51 -6.67 -18.15
CA SER A 100 5.67 -6.54 -19.61
C SER A 100 4.66 -7.35 -20.42
N LYS A 101 4.16 -8.47 -19.86
CA LYS A 101 3.05 -9.27 -20.42
C LYS A 101 1.76 -8.45 -20.65
N HIS A 102 1.61 -7.35 -19.92
CA HIS A 102 0.46 -6.45 -19.97
C HIS A 102 0.80 -5.11 -20.63
N ASN A 103 1.97 -4.99 -21.29
CA ASN A 103 2.46 -3.75 -21.89
C ASN A 103 2.41 -2.57 -20.91
N ILE A 104 2.94 -2.78 -19.70
CA ILE A 104 3.10 -1.72 -18.68
C ILE A 104 4.55 -1.26 -18.69
N THR A 105 4.73 0.03 -18.91
CA THR A 105 6.00 0.75 -18.92
C THR A 105 6.41 1.20 -17.52
N ILE A 106 7.66 1.70 -17.39
CA ILE A 106 8.14 2.27 -16.13
C ILE A 106 7.36 3.52 -15.69
N ASN A 107 6.91 4.35 -16.64
CA ASN A 107 6.11 5.52 -16.30
C ASN A 107 4.73 5.11 -15.77
N GLU A 108 4.11 4.13 -16.42
CA GLU A 108 2.85 3.55 -15.94
C GLU A 108 3.04 2.90 -14.56
N LEU A 109 4.17 2.24 -14.28
CA LEU A 109 4.43 1.62 -12.97
C LEU A 109 4.26 2.62 -11.81
N PHE A 110 4.83 3.82 -11.91
CA PHE A 110 4.73 4.83 -10.85
C PHE A 110 3.31 5.42 -10.74
N GLU A 111 2.62 5.62 -11.86
CA GLU A 111 1.21 6.05 -11.84
C GLU A 111 0.31 4.98 -11.21
N LEU A 112 0.55 3.72 -11.51
CA LEU A 112 -0.17 2.58 -10.94
C LEU A 112 0.10 2.44 -9.44
N GLU A 113 1.37 2.62 -9.00
CA GLU A 113 1.72 2.62 -7.58
C GLU A 113 1.00 3.73 -6.83
N ARG A 114 0.99 4.95 -7.40
CA ARG A 114 0.21 6.07 -6.83
C ARG A 114 -1.29 5.75 -6.78
N ASN A 115 -1.85 5.13 -7.82
CA ASN A 115 -3.26 4.75 -7.82
C ASN A 115 -3.55 3.66 -6.76
N LEU A 116 -2.61 2.75 -6.53
CA LEU A 116 -2.68 1.74 -5.47
C LEU A 116 -2.65 2.39 -4.07
N THR A 117 -1.62 3.19 -3.77
CA THR A 117 -1.39 3.74 -2.42
C THR A 117 -2.37 4.82 -2.01
N PHE A 118 -2.98 5.53 -2.97
CA PHE A 118 -3.94 6.60 -2.68
C PHE A 118 -5.39 6.25 -3.05
N LYS A 119 -5.65 5.84 -4.30
CA LYS A 119 -7.03 5.70 -4.78
C LYS A 119 -7.65 4.38 -4.33
N LEU A 120 -6.94 3.27 -4.52
CA LEU A 120 -7.44 1.95 -4.14
C LEU A 120 -7.52 1.83 -2.62
N SER A 121 -6.47 2.20 -1.89
CA SER A 121 -6.46 2.19 -0.42
C SER A 121 -7.60 3.00 0.19
N SER A 122 -7.86 4.22 -0.32
CA SER A 122 -8.98 5.07 0.11
C SER A 122 -10.32 4.41 -0.15
N LEU A 123 -10.51 3.82 -1.33
CA LEU A 123 -11.77 3.17 -1.68
C LEU A 123 -12.01 1.91 -0.84
N LEU A 124 -10.96 1.12 -0.61
CA LEU A 124 -11.01 -0.05 0.27
C LEU A 124 -11.34 0.35 1.71
N ASN A 125 -10.77 1.45 2.22
CA ASN A 125 -11.11 1.98 3.53
C ASN A 125 -12.60 2.31 3.63
N ASP A 126 -13.15 3.05 2.66
CA ASP A 126 -14.56 3.43 2.68
C ASP A 126 -15.48 2.20 2.63
N VAL A 127 -15.12 1.19 1.82
CA VAL A 127 -15.79 -0.11 1.79
C VAL A 127 -15.71 -0.80 3.15
N ASN A 128 -14.53 -0.88 3.77
CA ASN A 128 -14.35 -1.56 5.07
C ASN A 128 -15.13 -0.88 6.19
N VAL A 129 -15.14 0.46 6.23
CA VAL A 129 -15.97 1.23 7.18
C VAL A 129 -17.44 0.89 7.01
N LEU A 130 -17.96 0.91 5.78
CA LEU A 130 -19.37 0.58 5.53
C LEU A 130 -19.70 -0.89 5.84
N LEU A 131 -18.80 -1.82 5.55
CA LEU A 131 -18.99 -3.24 5.86
C LEU A 131 -19.10 -3.47 7.37
N ASN A 132 -18.21 -2.87 8.15
CA ASN A 132 -18.20 -3.01 9.60
C ASN A 132 -19.47 -2.46 10.26
N GLU A 133 -20.11 -1.47 9.64
CA GLU A 133 -21.34 -0.84 10.14
C GLU A 133 -22.61 -1.55 9.65
N LEU A 134 -22.66 -1.96 8.38
CA LEU A 134 -23.85 -2.55 7.76
C LEU A 134 -23.98 -4.06 7.99
N ILE A 135 -22.84 -4.76 8.14
CA ILE A 135 -22.82 -6.21 8.32
C ILE A 135 -21.85 -6.57 9.48
N PRO A 136 -22.09 -6.05 10.70
CA PRO A 136 -21.22 -6.30 11.84
C PRO A 136 -21.13 -7.78 12.18
N ASN A 137 -20.00 -8.20 12.76
CA ASN A 137 -19.72 -9.58 13.20
C ASN A 137 -19.60 -10.62 12.07
N ARG A 138 -19.33 -10.17 10.84
CA ARG A 138 -18.85 -11.05 9.77
C ARG A 138 -17.34 -10.89 9.64
N ASN A 139 -16.64 -11.97 9.31
CA ASN A 139 -15.19 -11.97 9.11
C ASN A 139 -14.84 -11.30 7.77
N THR A 140 -15.16 -10.02 7.65
CA THR A 140 -15.07 -9.18 6.43
C THR A 140 -14.06 -8.05 6.57
N ASP A 141 -13.35 -7.96 7.71
CA ASP A 141 -12.35 -6.93 7.90
C ASP A 141 -11.18 -7.11 6.92
N ILE A 142 -10.90 -6.07 6.15
CA ILE A 142 -9.81 -6.02 5.18
C ILE A 142 -8.77 -4.95 5.55
N SER A 143 -8.75 -4.49 6.80
CA SER A 143 -7.73 -3.58 7.32
C SER A 143 -6.30 -4.05 7.03
N PRO A 144 -5.94 -5.35 7.15
CA PRO A 144 -4.61 -5.82 6.79
C PRO A 144 -4.27 -5.61 5.32
N PHE A 145 -5.22 -5.88 4.41
CA PHE A 145 -5.02 -5.63 2.99
C PHE A 145 -4.93 -4.12 2.68
N ILE A 146 -5.77 -3.29 3.31
CA ILE A 146 -5.70 -1.83 3.18
C ILE A 146 -4.30 -1.34 3.56
N TYR A 147 -3.79 -1.80 4.70
CA TYR A 147 -2.45 -1.45 5.19
C TYR A 147 -1.34 -1.85 4.22
N LYS A 148 -1.42 -3.06 3.65
CA LYS A 148 -0.49 -3.50 2.60
C LYS A 148 -0.58 -2.57 1.39
N THR A 149 -1.79 -2.24 0.90
CA THR A 149 -1.96 -1.37 -0.27
C THR A 149 -1.50 0.07 -0.04
N SER A 150 -1.72 0.64 1.14
CA SER A 150 -1.30 2.02 1.46
C SER A 150 0.22 2.18 1.50
N ASN A 151 0.95 1.11 1.83
CA ASN A 151 2.41 1.07 1.84
C ASN A 151 3.00 0.48 0.54
N ALA A 152 2.22 0.40 -0.54
CA ALA A 152 2.64 -0.23 -1.81
C ALA A 152 3.19 -1.66 -1.65
N PHE A 153 2.68 -2.42 -0.68
CA PHE A 153 3.17 -3.75 -0.28
C PHE A 153 4.66 -3.79 0.10
N LEU A 154 5.22 -2.66 0.52
CA LEU A 154 6.51 -2.60 1.18
C LEU A 154 6.33 -2.76 2.69
N PRO A 155 7.39 -3.20 3.38
CA PRO A 155 7.44 -3.03 4.82
C PRO A 155 7.24 -1.55 5.17
N PRO A 156 6.47 -1.25 6.22
CA PRO A 156 6.17 0.12 6.61
C PRO A 156 7.44 0.96 6.81
N ILE A 157 8.46 0.35 7.41
CA ILE A 157 9.74 1.00 7.66
C ILE A 157 10.48 1.35 6.37
N VAL A 158 10.39 0.49 5.35
CA VAL A 158 11.01 0.72 4.04
C VAL A 158 10.29 1.84 3.32
N TYR A 159 8.95 1.83 3.35
CA TYR A 159 8.13 2.89 2.76
C TYR A 159 8.45 4.25 3.40
N GLN A 160 8.56 4.29 4.73
CA GLN A 160 8.97 5.50 5.47
C GLN A 160 10.39 5.95 5.13
N LEU A 161 11.37 5.03 5.09
CA LEU A 161 12.75 5.38 4.72
C LEU A 161 12.82 6.02 3.33
N GLU A 162 12.01 5.54 2.39
CA GLU A 162 11.92 6.11 1.05
C GLU A 162 11.31 7.51 1.05
N GLU A 163 10.25 7.75 1.84
CA GLU A 163 9.70 9.10 2.04
C GLU A 163 10.72 10.05 2.69
N TYR A 164 11.59 9.53 3.55
CA TYR A 164 12.71 10.26 4.16
C TYR A 164 13.92 10.43 3.22
N GLY A 165 13.87 9.86 2.02
CA GLY A 165 14.87 10.08 0.97
C GLY A 165 15.89 8.97 0.80
N LEU A 166 15.75 7.81 1.45
CA LEU A 166 16.55 6.62 1.18
C LEU A 166 15.80 5.69 0.21
N PRO A 167 16.17 5.64 -1.08
CA PRO A 167 15.44 4.84 -2.08
C PRO A 167 15.32 3.37 -1.68
N ARG A 168 14.13 2.78 -1.87
CA ARG A 168 13.87 1.38 -1.46
C ARG A 168 14.87 0.36 -2.04
N MET A 169 15.44 0.65 -3.21
CA MET A 169 16.46 -0.20 -3.84
C MET A 169 17.78 -0.23 -3.04
N ILE A 170 18.18 0.92 -2.48
CA ILE A 170 19.36 1.00 -1.61
C ILE A 170 19.05 0.33 -0.28
N THR A 171 17.87 0.61 0.29
CA THR A 171 17.39 -0.05 1.52
C THR A 171 17.40 -1.57 1.38
N LYS A 172 16.97 -2.10 0.22
CA LYS A 172 16.98 -3.55 -0.04
C LYS A 172 18.40 -4.13 -0.07
N LYS A 173 19.35 -3.45 -0.72
CA LYS A 173 20.75 -3.88 -0.71
C LYS A 173 21.35 -3.90 0.70
N ILE A 174 20.99 -2.93 1.53
CA ILE A 174 21.43 -2.89 2.94
C ILE A 174 20.83 -4.05 3.72
N ASP A 175 19.51 -4.28 3.60
CA ASP A 175 18.81 -5.39 4.24
C ASP A 175 19.42 -6.74 3.84
N ASP A 176 19.66 -6.97 2.55
CA ASP A 176 20.25 -8.22 2.05
C ASP A 176 21.69 -8.43 2.56
N ALA A 177 22.47 -7.35 2.69
CA ALA A 177 23.87 -7.45 3.11
C ALA A 177 24.06 -7.58 4.63
N LEU A 178 23.09 -7.12 5.43
CA LEU A 178 23.15 -7.11 6.89
C LEU A 178 22.11 -8.02 7.56
N ASN A 179 21.19 -8.58 6.78
CA ASN A 179 20.10 -9.43 7.23
C ASN A 179 19.27 -8.77 8.35
N LEU A 180 18.81 -7.53 8.11
CA LEU A 180 18.17 -6.67 9.10
C LEU A 180 16.73 -7.07 9.44
N ASP A 181 16.10 -7.89 8.60
CA ASP A 181 14.71 -8.34 8.76
C ASP A 181 13.73 -7.14 8.80
N LEU A 182 13.81 -6.29 7.78
CA LEU A 182 12.97 -5.08 7.68
C LEU A 182 11.47 -5.37 7.50
N ASP A 183 11.09 -6.63 7.26
CA ASP A 183 9.71 -7.09 7.26
C ASP A 183 9.08 -7.14 8.67
N ASN A 184 9.88 -6.99 9.74
CA ASN A 184 9.42 -7.01 11.12
C ASN A 184 8.56 -5.77 11.47
N GLU A 185 7.30 -6.00 11.84
CA GLU A 185 6.32 -4.95 12.18
C GLU A 185 6.61 -4.20 13.49
N GLU A 186 7.51 -4.70 14.35
CA GLU A 186 7.91 -4.05 15.60
C GLU A 186 8.99 -2.97 15.39
N LEU A 187 9.59 -2.89 14.20
CA LEU A 187 10.64 -1.92 13.91
C LEU A 187 10.08 -0.49 13.80
N THR A 188 10.76 0.45 14.46
CA THR A 188 10.42 1.88 14.38
C THR A 188 11.42 2.62 13.51
N LEU A 189 10.98 3.73 12.91
CA LEU A 189 11.83 4.62 12.11
C LEU A 189 13.03 5.13 12.92
N HIS A 190 12.82 5.50 14.18
CA HIS A 190 13.91 5.97 15.03
C HIS A 190 14.97 4.88 15.25
N THR A 191 14.54 3.68 15.62
CA THR A 191 15.47 2.56 15.89
C THR A 191 16.26 2.16 14.65
N ILE A 192 15.63 2.15 13.47
CA ILE A 192 16.35 1.78 12.24
C ILE A 192 17.32 2.87 11.81
N LEU A 193 16.96 4.16 11.96
CA LEU A 193 17.84 5.26 11.58
C LEU A 193 19.10 5.28 12.45
N ASP A 194 18.97 5.11 13.76
CA ASP A 194 20.12 5.04 14.67
C ASP A 194 21.01 3.83 14.37
N HIS A 195 20.39 2.69 14.07
CA HIS A 195 21.11 1.49 13.70
C HIS A 195 21.88 1.70 12.38
N LEU A 196 21.24 2.24 11.34
CA LEU A 196 21.87 2.53 10.06
C LEU A 196 23.00 3.56 10.18
N LYS A 197 22.83 4.61 11.00
CA LYS A 197 23.90 5.59 11.29
C LYS A 197 25.11 4.93 11.94
N THR A 198 24.86 4.09 12.95
CA THR A 198 25.91 3.35 13.65
C THR A 198 26.66 2.42 12.69
N LEU A 199 25.93 1.67 11.87
CA LEU A 199 26.51 0.77 10.87
C LEU A 199 27.31 1.54 9.82
N ASN A 200 26.82 2.69 9.36
CA ASN A 200 27.54 3.52 8.40
C ASN A 200 28.85 4.05 8.98
N TYR A 201 28.83 4.53 10.23
CA TYR A 201 30.03 5.02 10.91
C TYR A 201 31.07 3.91 11.14
N VAL A 202 30.64 2.71 11.52
CA VAL A 202 31.55 1.60 11.87
C VAL A 202 32.07 0.87 10.64
N PHE A 203 31.21 0.58 9.66
CA PHE A 203 31.53 -0.32 8.54
C PHE A 203 31.61 0.38 7.18
N GLY A 204 31.04 1.58 7.03
CA GLY A 204 30.87 2.23 5.74
C GLY A 204 29.87 1.48 4.86
N LEU A 205 28.58 1.82 4.97
CA LEU A 205 27.52 1.07 4.29
C LEU A 205 27.68 1.08 2.77
N SER A 206 28.11 2.20 2.18
CA SER A 206 28.32 2.32 0.73
C SER A 206 29.30 1.27 0.20
N GLY A 207 30.39 1.00 0.92
CA GLY A 207 31.36 -0.04 0.55
C GLY A 207 30.78 -1.44 0.71
N LEU A 208 30.05 -1.68 1.80
CA LEU A 208 29.46 -2.98 2.14
C LEU A 208 28.43 -3.44 1.09
N ILE A 209 27.61 -2.52 0.58
CA ILE A 209 26.59 -2.84 -0.44
C ILE A 209 27.11 -2.74 -1.89
N GLY A 210 28.40 -2.43 -2.08
CA GLY A 210 28.96 -2.17 -3.41
C GLY A 210 28.24 -1.04 -4.14
N ALA A 211 27.96 0.06 -3.43
CA ALA A 211 27.25 1.22 -3.96
C ALA A 211 28.00 1.83 -5.15
N SER A 212 27.25 2.18 -6.19
CA SER A 212 27.73 3.03 -7.26
C SER A 212 27.92 4.48 -6.78
N MET A 213 28.65 5.29 -7.55
CA MET A 213 28.88 6.72 -7.20
C MET A 213 27.57 7.50 -6.95
N ILE A 214 26.49 7.19 -7.69
CA ILE A 214 25.21 7.88 -7.51
C ILE A 214 24.48 7.40 -6.25
N GLU A 215 24.58 6.11 -5.92
CA GLU A 215 24.00 5.55 -4.69
C GLU A 215 24.73 6.07 -3.46
N GLU A 216 26.06 6.14 -3.52
CA GLU A 216 26.89 6.74 -2.47
C GLU A 216 26.53 8.22 -2.27
N TYR A 217 26.36 8.98 -3.35
CA TYR A 217 25.88 10.36 -3.26
C TYR A 217 24.52 10.46 -2.55
N ILE A 218 23.54 9.62 -2.94
CA ILE A 218 22.21 9.60 -2.31
C ILE A 218 22.32 9.26 -0.81
N MET A 219 23.09 8.23 -0.46
CA MET A 219 23.28 7.79 0.92
C MET A 219 23.94 8.89 1.77
N ASN A 220 24.96 9.56 1.25
CA ASN A 220 25.61 10.66 1.96
C ASN A 220 24.63 11.80 2.23
N ASN A 221 23.86 12.24 1.21
CA ASN A 221 22.84 13.27 1.40
C ASN A 221 21.75 12.85 2.41
N PHE A 222 21.34 11.58 2.37
CA PHE A 222 20.39 11.03 3.33
C PHE A 222 20.95 11.12 4.75
N PHE A 223 22.13 10.52 5.02
CA PHE A 223 22.71 10.51 6.36
C PHE A 223 23.05 11.90 6.88
N ASP A 224 23.54 12.80 6.03
CA ASP A 224 23.75 14.20 6.39
C ASP A 224 22.43 14.85 6.81
N GLY A 225 21.38 14.69 6.00
CA GLY A 225 20.04 15.25 6.27
C GLY A 225 19.41 14.76 7.57
N VAL A 226 19.51 13.46 7.89
CA VAL A 226 18.96 12.90 9.14
C VAL A 226 19.83 13.24 10.36
N THR A 227 21.02 13.81 10.18
CA THR A 227 21.92 14.20 11.28
C THR A 227 21.64 15.62 11.79
N TYR A 228 21.07 16.49 10.97
CA TYR A 228 20.72 17.87 11.36
C TYR A 228 19.41 18.01 12.15
N SER A 229 18.66 16.92 12.35
CA SER A 229 17.37 16.91 13.05
C SER A 229 17.46 16.50 14.53
N GLN A 230 18.60 16.73 15.20
CA GLN A 230 18.74 16.62 16.67
C GLN A 230 18.90 18.00 17.31
#